data_AF-A0A964HGK1-F1
#
_entry.id   AF-A0A964HGK1-F1
#
_cell.length_a   1.000
_cell.length_b   1.000
_cell.length_c   1.000
_cell.angle_alpha   90.00
_cell.angle_beta   90.00
_cell.angle_gamma   90.00
#
_symmetry.space_group_name_H-M   'P 1'
#
loop_
_entity.id
_entity.type
_entity.pdbx_description
1 polymer ?
#
loop_
_entity_poly.entity_id
_entity_poly.type
_entity_poly.pdbx_seq_one_letter_code
_entity_poly.pdbx_strand_id
1 'polypeptide(L)'
;MPSNSVKGIPNIYDACCDGSFYEFASNATPVVPGLICEAPVWFADQEMYMLKEEQYNSYYEEESTWKISKAATLNDIAQCKHNPYKFLQVESDELLAVIKYKIRPVVPICKLITDWKHPQIPTNAIDYWFCLPIFNYKDRHSQTYVLHDQALDVPHRFYFPSGMPGIEYEGAGKITQIRCIPERYLKSRLCFCKKENKAKPIRLGKNALNAVTGHIAVLLPEIQIAGVPKDYYEFFKELAKDEVHKLAKAYKILTF
;
A
#
# COMPACT_ATOMS: atom_id res chain seq x y z
N MET A 1 12.34 16.28 17.81
CA MET A 1 12.05 16.39 16.37
C MET A 1 13.11 15.58 15.63
N PRO A 2 12.79 14.49 14.94
CA PRO A 2 13.73 13.93 13.97
C PRO A 2 13.77 14.87 12.77
N SER A 3 14.97 15.22 12.31
CA SER A 3 15.18 15.98 11.09
C SER A 3 14.67 15.15 9.91
N ASN A 4 13.43 15.40 9.49
CA ASN A 4 12.85 14.88 8.24
C ASN A 4 13.56 15.55 7.05
N SER A 5 14.83 15.23 6.83
CA SER A 5 15.48 15.56 5.57
C SER A 5 14.96 14.59 4.51
N VAL A 6 14.11 15.08 3.62
CA VAL A 6 13.78 14.40 2.36
C VAL A 6 15.12 13.98 1.72
N LYS A 7 15.29 12.69 1.40
CA LYS A 7 16.54 12.16 0.84
C LYS A 7 16.55 12.29 -0.67
N GLY A 8 15.41 12.08 -1.31
CA GLY A 8 15.23 12.35 -2.74
C GLY A 8 15.36 13.84 -3.07
N ILE A 9 15.52 14.13 -4.37
CA ILE A 9 15.54 15.51 -4.85
C ILE A 9 14.09 15.99 -4.99
N PRO A 10 13.68 17.07 -4.31
CA PRO A 10 12.29 17.51 -4.31
C PRO A 10 11.81 17.97 -5.69
N ASN A 11 10.50 17.88 -5.94
CA ASN A 11 9.79 18.41 -7.10
C ASN A 11 10.15 17.83 -8.49
N ILE A 12 11.09 16.88 -8.60
CA ILE A 12 11.39 16.23 -9.89
C ILE A 12 10.13 15.62 -10.50
N TYR A 13 9.35 14.91 -9.69
CA TYR A 13 8.18 14.19 -10.18
C TYR A 13 7.03 15.13 -10.55
N ASP A 14 6.95 16.31 -9.92
CA ASP A 14 5.99 17.35 -10.31
C ASP A 14 6.35 17.89 -11.70
N ALA A 15 7.63 18.17 -11.93
CA ALA A 15 8.15 18.60 -13.23
C ALA A 15 7.96 17.52 -14.31
N CYS A 16 8.28 16.26 -14.02
CA CYS A 16 8.10 15.15 -14.96
C CYS A 16 6.62 14.84 -15.24
N CYS A 17 5.70 15.29 -14.39
CA CYS A 17 4.26 15.13 -14.60
C CYS A 17 3.63 16.34 -15.30
N ASP A 18 4.41 17.33 -15.73
CA ASP A 18 3.92 18.61 -16.27
C ASP A 18 2.90 19.29 -15.34
N GLY A 19 3.16 19.28 -14.03
CA GLY A 19 2.25 19.88 -13.06
C GLY A 19 2.48 19.35 -11.65
N SER A 20 1.59 18.49 -11.18
CA SER A 20 1.61 17.96 -9.83
C SER A 20 1.51 16.44 -9.81
N PHE A 21 2.36 15.80 -9.03
CA PHE A 21 2.32 14.35 -8.79
C PHE A 21 1.09 13.97 -7.94
N TYR A 22 0.72 14.82 -6.97
CA TYR A 22 -0.47 14.66 -6.13
C TYR A 22 -1.47 15.80 -6.32
N GLU A 23 -2.75 15.46 -6.21
CA GLU A 23 -3.87 16.40 -6.29
C GLU A 23 -4.85 16.17 -5.13
N PHE A 24 -5.56 17.22 -4.72
CA PHE A 24 -6.74 17.04 -3.87
C PHE A 24 -7.89 16.46 -4.70
N ALA A 25 -8.48 15.36 -4.23
CA ALA A 25 -9.68 14.81 -4.83
C ALA A 25 -10.96 15.50 -4.30
N SER A 26 -12.09 15.22 -4.93
CA SER A 26 -13.42 15.58 -4.45
C SER A 26 -13.75 14.91 -3.10
N ASN A 27 -14.56 15.57 -2.26
CA ASN A 27 -14.86 15.09 -0.91
C ASN A 27 -15.68 13.79 -0.86
N ALA A 28 -16.46 13.48 -1.90
CA ALA A 28 -17.42 12.37 -1.93
C ALA A 28 -17.06 11.35 -3.02
N THR A 29 -15.77 11.01 -3.14
CA THR A 29 -15.35 10.07 -4.19
C THR A 29 -15.44 8.64 -3.64
N PRO A 30 -16.18 7.72 -4.29
CA PRO A 30 -15.96 6.29 -4.07
C PRO A 30 -14.48 5.96 -4.32
N VAL A 31 -14.04 4.77 -3.92
CA VAL A 31 -12.69 4.35 -4.26
C VAL A 31 -12.55 4.35 -5.78
N VAL A 32 -11.52 5.04 -6.27
CA VAL A 32 -11.22 5.19 -7.70
C VAL A 32 -9.72 4.97 -7.94
N PRO A 33 -9.30 4.62 -9.16
CA PRO A 33 -7.89 4.52 -9.50
C PRO A 33 -7.10 5.77 -9.13
N GLY A 34 -5.93 5.58 -8.52
CA GLY A 34 -5.02 6.65 -8.14
C GLY A 34 -5.37 7.38 -6.84
N LEU A 35 -6.50 7.09 -6.20
CA LEU A 35 -6.79 7.62 -4.85
C LEU A 35 -5.72 7.12 -3.86
N ILE A 36 -5.30 7.93 -2.89
CA ILE A 36 -4.42 7.42 -1.83
C ILE A 36 -5.30 6.98 -0.66
N CYS A 37 -5.21 5.71 -0.29
CA CYS A 37 -5.97 5.12 0.82
C CYS A 37 -5.03 4.61 1.90
N GLU A 38 -5.48 4.59 3.15
CA GLU A 38 -4.91 3.75 4.20
C GLU A 38 -5.59 2.39 4.17
N ALA A 39 -4.80 1.32 4.15
CA ALA A 39 -5.31 -0.04 4.08
C ALA A 39 -4.39 -1.04 4.80
N PRO A 40 -4.92 -2.19 5.25
CA PRO A 40 -4.11 -3.27 5.79
C PRO A 40 -3.23 -3.88 4.70
N VAL A 41 -1.91 -3.80 4.88
CA VAL A 41 -0.94 -4.55 4.08
C VAL A 41 -0.47 -5.73 4.89
N TRP A 42 -0.97 -6.91 4.53
CA TRP A 42 -0.66 -8.18 5.19
C TRP A 42 0.80 -8.57 4.98
N PHE A 43 1.44 -9.04 6.05
CA PHE A 43 2.76 -9.66 5.93
C PHE A 43 2.61 -10.98 5.19
N ALA A 44 3.51 -11.26 4.25
CA ALA A 44 3.66 -12.59 3.69
C ALA A 44 4.45 -13.45 4.70
N ASP A 45 3.91 -13.62 5.90
CA ASP A 45 4.50 -14.55 6.85
C ASP A 45 4.22 -15.95 6.31
N GLN A 46 5.28 -16.77 6.18
CA GLN A 46 5.15 -18.20 5.89
C GLN A 46 4.54 -18.96 7.08
N GLU A 47 4.40 -18.30 8.22
CA GLU A 47 4.01 -18.88 9.49
C GLU A 47 2.55 -18.55 9.77
N MET A 48 1.75 -19.60 9.97
CA MET A 48 0.39 -19.45 10.47
C MET A 48 0.45 -19.22 11.97
N TYR A 49 -0.17 -18.14 12.44
CA TYR A 49 -0.36 -17.87 13.86
C TYR A 49 -1.82 -18.12 14.22
N MET A 50 -2.03 -18.76 15.36
CA MET A 50 -3.33 -19.11 15.90
C MET A 50 -3.50 -18.45 17.27
N LEU A 51 -4.72 -18.08 17.59
CA LEU A 51 -5.09 -17.63 18.92
C LEU A 51 -5.44 -18.85 19.76
N LYS A 52 -4.65 -19.12 20.80
CA LYS A 52 -4.88 -20.19 21.76
C LYS A 52 -5.50 -19.62 23.02
N GLU A 53 -6.64 -20.14 23.42
CA GLU A 53 -7.29 -19.81 24.69
C GLU A 53 -6.39 -20.29 25.85
N GLU A 54 -6.03 -19.37 26.77
CA GLU A 54 -5.29 -19.73 27.99
C GLU A 54 -6.25 -19.87 29.17
N GLN A 55 -7.23 -18.96 29.28
CA GLN A 55 -8.24 -19.00 30.33
C GLN A 55 -9.58 -18.48 29.81
N TYR A 56 -10.61 -19.32 29.87
CA TYR A 56 -11.98 -18.94 29.56
C TYR A 56 -12.68 -18.33 30.78
N ASN A 57 -13.29 -17.16 30.60
CA ASN A 57 -14.18 -16.55 31.57
C ASN A 57 -15.63 -16.60 31.05
N SER A 58 -16.42 -17.54 31.55
CA SER A 58 -17.81 -17.74 31.11
C SER A 58 -18.78 -16.63 31.53
N TYR A 59 -18.43 -15.84 32.56
CA TYR A 59 -19.26 -14.74 33.04
C TYR A 59 -19.00 -13.45 32.26
N TYR A 60 -17.74 -13.22 31.88
CA TYR A 60 -17.29 -12.08 31.09
C TYR A 60 -16.34 -12.58 29.99
N GLU A 61 -16.91 -13.07 28.89
CA GLU A 61 -16.17 -13.69 27.81
C GLU A 61 -15.04 -12.81 27.24
N GLU A 62 -15.27 -11.49 27.19
CA GLU A 62 -14.34 -10.46 26.73
C GLU A 62 -13.07 -10.36 27.59
N GLU A 63 -13.12 -10.83 28.84
CA GLU A 63 -11.99 -10.86 29.77
C GLU A 63 -11.18 -12.17 29.69
N SER A 64 -11.55 -13.10 28.81
CA SER A 64 -10.78 -14.32 28.59
C SER A 64 -9.38 -14.01 28.08
N THR A 65 -8.40 -14.79 28.50
CA THR A 65 -7.00 -14.57 28.13
C THR A 65 -6.58 -15.49 27.00
N TRP A 66 -5.70 -14.96 26.16
CA TRP A 66 -5.31 -15.57 24.90
C TRP A 66 -3.82 -15.43 24.67
N LYS A 67 -3.25 -16.43 24.02
CA LYS A 67 -1.87 -16.43 23.57
C LYS A 67 -1.77 -16.66 22.08
N ILE A 68 -0.95 -15.85 21.43
CA ILE A 68 -0.57 -16.06 20.05
C ILE A 68 0.41 -17.23 20.00
N SER A 69 0.00 -18.30 19.33
CA SER A 69 0.81 -19.52 19.15
C SER A 69 1.10 -19.71 17.67
N LYS A 70 2.33 -20.14 17.35
CA LYS A 70 2.69 -20.50 15.96
C LYS A 70 2.17 -21.91 15.69
N ALA A 71 1.42 -22.09 14.61
CA ALA A 71 0.96 -23.41 14.16
C ALA A 71 1.89 -23.90 13.04
N ALA A 72 2.67 -24.94 13.33
CA ALA A 72 3.57 -25.57 12.35
C ALA A 72 3.02 -26.93 11.87
N THR A 73 2.14 -27.56 12.65
CA THR A 73 1.58 -28.88 12.40
C THR A 73 0.06 -28.91 12.62
N LEU A 74 -0.62 -29.90 12.05
CA LEU A 74 -2.04 -30.16 12.31
C LEU A 74 -2.33 -30.40 13.81
N ASN A 75 -1.36 -30.96 14.55
CA ASN A 75 -1.47 -31.13 16.00
C ASN A 75 -1.48 -29.79 16.74
N ASP A 76 -0.71 -28.80 16.29
CA ASP A 76 -0.72 -27.46 16.88
C ASP A 76 -2.09 -26.79 16.68
N ILE A 77 -2.68 -26.98 15.49
CA ILE A 77 -4.01 -26.46 15.16
C ILE A 77 -5.07 -27.12 16.03
N ALA A 78 -5.01 -28.44 16.23
CA ALA A 78 -5.94 -29.18 17.08
C ALA A 78 -5.88 -28.76 18.56
N GLN A 79 -4.75 -28.22 19.02
CA GLN A 79 -4.58 -27.66 20.37
C GLN A 79 -5.10 -26.22 20.52
N CYS A 80 -5.57 -25.60 19.45
CA CYS A 80 -6.13 -24.24 19.44
C CYS A 80 -7.66 -24.23 19.47
N LYS A 81 -8.29 -25.33 19.91
CA LYS A 81 -9.73 -25.34 20.20
C LYS A 81 -10.06 -24.31 21.28
N HIS A 82 -11.22 -23.71 21.17
CA HIS A 82 -11.71 -22.68 22.09
C HIS A 82 -13.15 -22.95 22.49
N ASN A 83 -13.59 -22.31 23.56
CA ASN A 83 -15.02 -22.30 23.91
C ASN A 83 -15.81 -21.46 22.88
N PRO A 84 -17.13 -21.68 22.72
CA PRO A 84 -17.93 -20.85 21.82
C PRO A 84 -18.06 -19.44 22.41
N TYR A 85 -17.45 -18.45 21.74
CA TYR A 85 -17.44 -17.06 22.17
C TYR A 85 -18.54 -16.27 21.48
N LYS A 86 -19.56 -15.86 22.24
CA LYS A 86 -20.71 -15.11 21.72
C LYS A 86 -20.31 -13.73 21.22
N PHE A 87 -19.38 -13.06 21.92
CA PHE A 87 -18.94 -11.72 21.53
C PHE A 87 -18.17 -11.70 20.20
N LEU A 88 -17.53 -12.82 19.84
CA LEU A 88 -16.87 -13.01 18.55
C LEU A 88 -17.80 -13.62 17.49
N GLN A 89 -19.00 -14.08 17.89
CA GLN A 89 -19.94 -14.83 17.05
C GLN A 89 -19.32 -16.12 16.48
N VAL A 90 -18.53 -16.84 17.29
CA VAL A 90 -17.79 -18.03 16.85
C VAL A 90 -18.27 -19.32 17.53
N GLU A 91 -18.26 -20.42 16.78
CA GLU A 91 -18.58 -21.78 17.25
C GLU A 91 -17.32 -22.47 17.80
N SER A 92 -17.47 -23.52 18.62
CA SER A 92 -16.34 -24.14 19.35
C SER A 92 -15.39 -24.99 18.50
N ASP A 93 -15.72 -25.23 17.24
CA ASP A 93 -14.89 -25.92 16.25
C ASP A 93 -14.24 -24.98 15.23
N GLU A 94 -14.48 -23.67 15.35
CA GLU A 94 -13.81 -22.67 14.53
C GLU A 94 -12.34 -22.49 14.95
N LEU A 95 -11.55 -21.93 14.04
CA LEU A 95 -10.12 -21.72 14.23
C LEU A 95 -9.81 -20.24 14.12
N LEU A 96 -9.37 -19.65 15.23
CA LEU A 96 -9.02 -18.24 15.29
C LEU A 96 -7.61 -17.99 14.75
N ALA A 97 -7.51 -17.71 13.45
CA ALA A 97 -6.25 -17.35 12.81
C ALA A 97 -5.87 -15.88 13.10
N VAL A 98 -4.61 -15.65 13.45
CA VAL A 98 -4.05 -14.32 13.68
C VAL A 98 -3.39 -13.82 12.40
N ILE A 99 -3.99 -12.79 11.82
CA ILE A 99 -3.45 -12.14 10.62
C ILE A 99 -2.64 -10.90 11.05
N LYS A 100 -1.33 -10.94 10.83
CA LYS A 100 -0.46 -9.77 11.02
C LYS A 100 -0.53 -8.85 9.80
N TYR A 101 -0.81 -7.58 10.03
CA TYR A 101 -0.78 -6.55 9.00
C TYR A 101 -0.19 -5.24 9.53
N LYS A 102 0.16 -4.35 8.61
CA LYS A 102 0.44 -2.96 8.92
C LYS A 102 -0.45 -2.06 8.08
N ILE A 103 -1.09 -1.07 8.70
CA ILE A 103 -1.81 -0.03 7.97
C ILE A 103 -0.77 0.83 7.23
N ARG A 104 -0.96 1.00 5.93
CA ARG A 104 -0.07 1.76 5.06
C ARG A 104 -0.86 2.55 4.02
N PRO A 105 -0.26 3.62 3.48
CA PRO A 105 -0.73 4.21 2.24
C PRO A 105 -0.67 3.17 1.12
N VAL A 106 -1.75 3.08 0.35
CA VAL A 106 -1.87 2.26 -0.85
C VAL A 106 -2.52 3.07 -1.97
N VAL A 107 -2.21 2.70 -3.21
CA VAL A 107 -2.84 3.25 -4.42
C VAL A 107 -3.71 2.16 -5.05
N PRO A 108 -5.04 2.27 -5.02
CA PRO A 108 -5.92 1.43 -5.82
C PRO A 108 -5.64 1.69 -7.31
N ILE A 109 -5.41 0.61 -8.06
CA ILE A 109 -5.03 0.65 -9.47
C ILE A 109 -6.23 0.31 -10.35
N CYS A 110 -6.85 -0.83 -10.09
CA CYS A 110 -8.06 -1.26 -10.77
C CYS A 110 -8.95 -2.07 -9.85
N LYS A 111 -10.25 -2.06 -10.14
CA LYS A 111 -11.24 -2.89 -9.47
C LYS A 111 -11.17 -4.30 -10.05
N LEU A 112 -11.24 -5.30 -9.18
CA LEU A 112 -11.22 -6.71 -9.53
C LEU A 112 -12.58 -7.32 -9.21
N ILE A 113 -13.17 -7.99 -10.19
CA ILE A 113 -14.35 -8.82 -10.02
C ILE A 113 -13.84 -10.27 -9.96
N THR A 114 -13.87 -10.86 -8.78
CA THR A 114 -13.35 -12.21 -8.59
C THR A 114 -13.92 -12.88 -7.34
N ASP A 115 -14.22 -14.17 -7.46
CA ASP A 115 -14.73 -15.05 -6.41
C ASP A 115 -13.63 -15.98 -5.87
N TRP A 116 -12.42 -15.97 -6.44
CA TRP A 116 -11.34 -16.91 -6.10
C TRP A 116 -11.00 -17.00 -4.61
N LYS A 117 -11.05 -15.87 -3.88
CA LYS A 117 -10.78 -15.82 -2.44
C LYS A 117 -11.95 -16.32 -1.60
N HIS A 118 -13.16 -16.24 -2.12
CA HIS A 118 -14.38 -16.67 -1.45
C HIS A 118 -15.33 -17.30 -2.49
N PRO A 119 -15.02 -18.52 -2.97
CA PRO A 119 -15.75 -19.14 -4.08
C PRO A 119 -17.23 -19.42 -3.75
N GLN A 120 -17.59 -19.39 -2.47
CA GLN A 120 -18.97 -19.53 -1.99
C GLN A 120 -19.74 -18.20 -1.93
N ILE A 121 -19.04 -17.08 -2.03
CA ILE A 121 -19.63 -15.74 -2.09
C ILE A 121 -19.77 -15.39 -3.57
N PRO A 122 -20.97 -15.01 -4.05
CA PRO A 122 -21.15 -14.60 -5.44
C PRO A 122 -20.10 -13.57 -5.84
N THR A 123 -19.53 -13.69 -7.04
CA THR A 123 -18.44 -12.85 -7.59
C THR A 123 -18.71 -11.35 -7.50
N ASN A 124 -19.99 -10.96 -7.32
CA ASN A 124 -20.48 -9.59 -7.27
C ASN A 124 -20.74 -9.06 -5.85
N ALA A 125 -20.53 -9.86 -4.80
CA ALA A 125 -20.90 -9.48 -3.44
C ALA A 125 -19.78 -8.79 -2.65
N ILE A 126 -18.52 -8.89 -3.10
CA ILE A 126 -17.39 -8.19 -2.48
C ILE A 126 -16.50 -7.58 -3.56
N ASP A 127 -16.48 -6.25 -3.57
CA ASP A 127 -15.61 -5.48 -4.44
C ASP A 127 -14.16 -5.52 -3.94
N TYR A 128 -13.25 -6.02 -4.76
CA TYR A 128 -11.81 -6.01 -4.51
C TYR A 128 -11.11 -4.95 -5.35
N TRP A 129 -10.02 -4.42 -4.81
CA TRP A 129 -9.12 -3.54 -5.53
C TRP A 129 -7.72 -4.12 -5.58
N PHE A 130 -7.10 -4.01 -6.75
CA PHE A 130 -5.67 -4.25 -6.94
C PHE A 130 -4.92 -3.01 -6.44
N CYS A 131 -4.24 -3.13 -5.30
CA CYS A 131 -3.68 -1.98 -4.59
C CYS A 131 -2.15 -2.06 -4.49
N LEU A 132 -1.46 -1.00 -4.94
CA LEU A 132 -0.02 -0.82 -4.78
C LEU A 132 0.31 -0.24 -3.40
N PRO A 133 0.93 -1.00 -2.48
CA PRO A 133 1.33 -0.47 -1.18
C PRO A 133 2.60 0.37 -1.26
N ILE A 134 2.60 1.49 -0.50
CA ILE A 134 3.71 2.42 -0.38
C ILE A 134 4.46 2.17 0.93
N PHE A 135 5.78 2.05 0.84
CA PHE A 135 6.67 1.83 1.98
C PHE A 135 7.57 3.03 2.18
N ASN A 136 7.38 3.74 3.29
CA ASN A 136 8.25 4.85 3.66
C ASN A 136 9.71 4.40 3.75
N TYR A 137 10.61 5.25 3.28
CA TYR A 137 12.03 5.06 3.56
C TYR A 137 12.30 5.22 5.07
N LYS A 138 13.31 4.51 5.55
CA LYS A 138 13.77 4.55 6.94
C LYS A 138 15.12 5.26 7.00
N ASP A 139 15.56 5.63 8.20
CA ASP A 139 16.85 6.30 8.42
C ASP A 139 18.02 5.50 7.84
N ARG A 140 17.97 4.18 7.95
CA ARG A 140 18.97 3.24 7.40
C ARG A 140 19.11 3.25 5.87
N HIS A 141 18.14 3.76 5.12
CA HIS A 141 18.26 3.83 3.65
C HIS A 141 19.12 5.04 3.28
N SER A 142 20.21 4.84 2.54
CA SER A 142 21.09 5.94 2.13
C SER A 142 20.39 6.90 1.14
N GLN A 143 20.94 8.10 0.99
CA GLN A 143 20.47 9.02 -0.05
C GLN A 143 20.63 8.41 -1.45
N THR A 144 21.78 7.80 -1.74
CA THR A 144 22.03 7.07 -2.99
C THR A 144 20.96 6.02 -3.29
N TYR A 145 20.55 5.24 -2.28
CA TYR A 145 19.48 4.25 -2.43
C TYR A 145 18.16 4.90 -2.87
N VAL A 146 17.80 6.04 -2.25
CA VAL A 146 16.58 6.77 -2.58
C VAL A 146 16.67 7.40 -3.97
N LEU A 147 17.84 7.91 -4.38
CA LEU A 147 18.06 8.46 -5.72
C LEU A 147 17.94 7.40 -6.81
N HIS A 148 18.40 6.16 -6.60
CA HIS A 148 18.18 5.07 -7.55
C HIS A 148 16.71 4.70 -7.68
N ASP A 149 15.98 4.63 -6.56
CA ASP A 149 14.53 4.41 -6.61
C ASP A 149 13.83 5.60 -7.32
N GLN A 150 14.28 6.85 -7.08
CA GLN A 150 13.75 8.07 -7.73
C GLN A 150 14.04 8.13 -9.23
N ALA A 151 15.22 7.68 -9.66
CA ALA A 151 15.61 7.52 -11.06
C ALA A 151 14.94 6.30 -11.73
N LEU A 152 14.14 5.53 -10.99
CA LEU A 152 13.46 4.32 -11.47
C LEU A 152 14.43 3.26 -12.01
N ASP A 153 15.64 3.18 -11.44
CA ASP A 153 16.63 2.17 -11.81
C ASP A 153 16.26 0.76 -11.29
N VAL A 154 15.38 0.68 -10.30
CA VAL A 154 14.94 -0.57 -9.67
C VAL A 154 13.56 -0.98 -10.22
N PRO A 155 13.45 -2.00 -11.10
CA PRO A 155 12.22 -2.26 -11.87
C PRO A 155 10.99 -2.66 -11.06
N HIS A 156 11.15 -3.07 -9.80
CA HIS A 156 10.05 -3.50 -8.95
C HIS A 156 9.64 -2.45 -7.92
N ARG A 157 10.13 -1.22 -8.07
CA ARG A 157 9.86 -0.10 -7.15
C ARG A 157 9.52 1.15 -7.93
N PHE A 158 8.47 1.83 -7.49
CA PHE A 158 8.12 3.15 -7.97
C PHE A 158 8.34 4.15 -6.83
N TYR A 159 9.12 5.20 -7.03
CA TYR A 159 9.33 6.23 -6.01
C TYR A 159 8.09 7.11 -5.83
N PHE A 160 7.71 7.36 -4.58
CA PHE A 160 6.65 8.28 -4.22
C PHE A 160 7.25 9.44 -3.41
N PRO A 161 7.21 10.68 -3.92
CA PRO A 161 7.72 11.83 -3.20
C PRO A 161 6.87 12.13 -1.95
N SER A 162 7.46 12.76 -0.94
CA SER A 162 6.67 13.48 0.07
C SER A 162 6.13 14.77 -0.54
N GLY A 163 4.92 15.20 -0.16
CA GLY A 163 4.33 16.41 -0.73
C GLY A 163 3.05 16.91 -0.05
N MET A 164 2.61 18.11 -0.44
CA MET A 164 1.39 18.75 0.04
C MET A 164 0.56 19.30 -1.15
N PRO A 165 -0.59 18.69 -1.51
CA PRO A 165 -1.13 17.44 -0.97
C PRO A 165 -0.18 16.25 -1.24
N GLY A 166 -0.31 15.18 -0.47
CA GLY A 166 0.53 14.00 -0.67
C GLY A 166 0.71 13.16 0.58
N ILE A 167 1.73 12.31 0.53
CA ILE A 167 2.18 11.55 1.70
C ILE A 167 3.22 12.36 2.49
N GLU A 168 3.26 12.14 3.80
CA GLU A 168 4.13 12.88 4.71
C GLU A 168 5.61 12.54 4.51
N TYR A 169 5.88 11.27 4.19
CA TYR A 169 7.23 10.74 4.01
C TYR A 169 7.38 10.16 2.62
N GLU A 170 8.52 10.41 1.99
CA GLU A 170 8.88 9.71 0.76
C GLU A 170 8.95 8.19 0.98
N GLY A 171 8.64 7.45 -0.08
CA GLY A 171 8.62 6.00 -0.03
C GLY A 171 8.71 5.36 -1.40
N ALA A 172 8.61 4.03 -1.40
CA ALA A 172 8.56 3.23 -2.61
C ALA A 172 7.26 2.41 -2.65
N GLY A 173 6.53 2.53 -3.74
CA GLY A 173 5.52 1.56 -4.13
C GLY A 173 6.21 0.27 -4.55
N LYS A 174 5.94 -0.84 -3.87
CA LYS A 174 6.57 -2.14 -4.19
C LYS A 174 5.64 -2.97 -5.05
N ILE A 175 5.93 -3.06 -6.35
CA ILE A 175 5.08 -3.75 -7.33
C ILE A 175 4.96 -5.24 -7.00
N THR A 176 6.04 -5.87 -6.52
CA THR A 176 6.04 -7.27 -6.05
C THR A 176 5.22 -7.52 -4.78
N GLN A 177 4.71 -6.46 -4.13
CA GLN A 177 3.87 -6.56 -2.93
C GLN A 177 2.46 -6.06 -3.17
N ILE A 178 2.03 -5.87 -4.42
CA ILE A 178 0.64 -5.52 -4.72
C ILE A 178 -0.31 -6.56 -4.09
N ARG A 179 -1.41 -6.07 -3.53
CA ARG A 179 -2.41 -6.91 -2.84
C ARG A 179 -3.80 -6.65 -3.41
N CYS A 180 -4.63 -7.69 -3.42
CA CYS A 180 -6.07 -7.54 -3.59
C CYS A 180 -6.71 -7.23 -2.23
N ILE A 181 -7.24 -6.02 -2.06
CA ILE A 181 -7.83 -5.51 -0.81
C ILE A 181 -9.33 -5.28 -1.02
N PRO A 182 -10.21 -5.82 -0.15
CA PRO A 182 -11.63 -5.47 -0.15
C PRO A 182 -11.86 -3.96 -0.03
N GLU A 183 -12.78 -3.41 -0.81
CA GLU A 183 -13.09 -1.98 -0.83
C GLU A 183 -13.44 -1.45 0.57
N ARG A 184 -14.16 -2.23 1.37
CA ARG A 184 -14.51 -1.90 2.78
C ARG A 184 -13.31 -1.62 3.70
N TYR A 185 -12.11 -2.09 3.34
CA TYR A 185 -10.89 -1.84 4.11
C TYR A 185 -10.07 -0.67 3.57
N LEU A 186 -10.49 -0.03 2.49
CA LEU A 186 -9.84 1.14 1.92
C LEU A 186 -10.44 2.40 2.53
N LYS A 187 -9.63 3.14 3.29
CA LYS A 187 -10.04 4.43 3.85
C LYS A 187 -9.26 5.54 3.17
N SER A 188 -9.93 6.48 2.53
CA SER A 188 -9.26 7.62 1.88
C SER A 188 -8.32 8.35 2.85
N ARG A 189 -7.05 8.52 2.44
CA ARG A 189 -6.09 9.32 3.20
C ARG A 189 -6.46 10.79 3.02
N LEU A 190 -6.64 11.49 4.13
CA LEU A 190 -7.02 12.90 4.15
C LEU A 190 -5.80 13.79 4.39
N CYS A 191 -5.79 14.94 3.73
CA CYS A 191 -4.77 15.97 3.88
C CYS A 191 -5.45 17.33 4.04
N PHE A 192 -4.93 18.21 4.90
CA PHE A 192 -5.58 19.49 5.18
C PHE A 192 -5.41 20.48 4.01
N CYS A 193 -6.52 20.85 3.36
CA CYS A 193 -6.52 21.83 2.29
C CYS A 193 -6.71 23.24 2.87
N LYS A 194 -5.64 24.05 2.84
CA LYS A 194 -5.68 25.45 3.32
C LYS A 194 -6.71 26.30 2.58
N LYS A 195 -6.85 26.11 1.25
CA LYS A 195 -7.76 26.88 0.40
C LYS A 195 -9.23 26.68 0.76
N GLU A 196 -9.60 25.47 1.17
CA GLU A 196 -10.99 25.12 1.51
C GLU A 196 -11.21 24.96 3.03
N ASN A 197 -10.18 25.22 3.84
CA ASN A 197 -10.18 25.09 5.30
C ASN A 197 -10.77 23.77 5.83
N LYS A 198 -10.46 22.65 5.17
CA LYS A 198 -10.95 21.32 5.54
C LYS A 198 -10.01 20.20 5.10
N ALA A 199 -10.13 19.04 5.74
CA ALA A 199 -9.44 17.83 5.31
C ALA A 199 -10.10 17.28 4.03
N LYS A 200 -9.27 17.00 3.02
CA LYS A 200 -9.71 16.48 1.72
C LYS A 200 -8.96 15.21 1.36
N PRO A 201 -9.61 14.25 0.66
CA PRO A 201 -8.90 13.11 0.10
C PRO A 201 -7.84 13.56 -0.90
N ILE A 202 -6.77 12.78 -1.03
CA ILE A 202 -5.69 13.02 -1.97
C ILE A 202 -5.63 11.88 -2.99
N ARG A 203 -5.18 12.19 -4.21
CA ARG A 203 -4.98 11.23 -5.28
C ARG A 203 -3.73 11.56 -6.08
N LEU A 204 -3.28 10.63 -6.91
CA LEU A 204 -2.31 10.90 -7.95
C LEU A 204 -2.91 11.80 -9.03
N GLY A 205 -2.09 12.72 -9.54
CA GLY A 205 -2.41 13.44 -10.77
C GLY A 205 -2.52 12.48 -11.95
N LYS A 206 -3.17 12.90 -13.03
CA LYS A 206 -3.41 12.03 -14.20
C LYS A 206 -2.11 11.42 -14.75
N ASN A 207 -1.10 12.25 -14.91
CA ASN A 207 0.22 11.87 -15.43
C ASN A 207 0.99 10.96 -14.46
N ALA A 208 0.91 11.24 -13.15
CA ALA A 208 1.48 10.36 -12.13
C ALA A 208 0.81 8.97 -12.12
N LEU A 209 -0.52 8.92 -12.25
CA LEU A 209 -1.26 7.66 -12.35
C LEU A 209 -0.86 6.88 -13.61
N ASN A 210 -0.71 7.56 -14.74
CA ASN A 210 -0.24 6.96 -15.99
C ASN A 210 1.17 6.37 -15.84
N ALA A 211 2.09 7.09 -15.19
CA ALA A 211 3.44 6.58 -14.93
C ALA A 211 3.41 5.34 -14.01
N VAL A 212 2.65 5.38 -12.91
CA VAL A 212 2.52 4.25 -11.97
C VAL A 212 1.91 3.02 -12.64
N THR A 213 0.79 3.20 -13.35
CA THR A 213 0.09 2.09 -14.00
C THR A 213 0.88 1.53 -15.20
N GLY A 214 1.58 2.39 -15.95
CA GLY A 214 2.52 2.00 -16.99
C GLY A 214 3.65 1.14 -16.43
N HIS A 215 4.29 1.56 -15.32
CA HIS A 215 5.33 0.77 -14.65
C HIS A 215 4.82 -0.62 -14.25
N ILE A 216 3.63 -0.68 -13.64
CA ILE A 216 3.02 -1.97 -13.26
C ILE A 216 2.78 -2.85 -14.49
N ALA A 217 2.25 -2.30 -15.59
CA ALA A 217 1.95 -3.07 -16.79
C ALA A 217 3.20 -3.53 -17.57
N VAL A 218 4.33 -2.85 -17.40
CA VAL A 218 5.64 -3.32 -17.90
C VAL A 218 6.13 -4.50 -17.07
N LEU A 219 6.05 -4.42 -15.74
CA LEU A 219 6.55 -5.48 -14.86
C LEU A 219 5.62 -6.70 -14.79
N LEU A 220 4.30 -6.49 -14.87
CA LEU A 220 3.25 -7.50 -14.75
C LEU A 220 2.35 -7.46 -15.99
N PRO A 221 2.85 -7.88 -17.17
CA PRO A 221 2.13 -7.73 -18.45
C PRO A 221 0.85 -8.57 -18.54
N GLU A 222 0.73 -9.61 -17.71
CA GLU A 222 -0.44 -10.48 -17.63
C GLU A 222 -1.65 -9.80 -16.96
N ILE A 223 -1.41 -8.72 -16.20
CA ILE A 223 -2.45 -7.97 -15.52
C ILE A 223 -2.99 -6.92 -16.46
N GLN A 224 -4.20 -7.15 -16.98
CA GLN A 224 -4.90 -6.18 -17.81
C GLN A 224 -5.34 -4.99 -16.96
N ILE A 225 -4.64 -3.87 -17.11
CA ILE A 225 -5.02 -2.58 -16.54
C ILE A 225 -5.53 -1.73 -17.71
N ALA A 226 -6.82 -1.39 -17.68
CA ALA A 226 -7.46 -0.66 -18.77
C ALA A 226 -6.89 0.76 -18.92
N GLY A 227 -6.65 1.19 -20.16
CA GLY A 227 -6.21 2.55 -20.46
C GLY A 227 -4.75 2.87 -20.09
N VAL A 228 -3.89 1.85 -19.89
CA VAL A 228 -2.48 2.07 -19.52
C VAL A 228 -1.61 2.53 -20.69
N PRO A 229 -0.96 3.70 -20.57
CA PRO A 229 -0.01 4.17 -21.56
C PRO A 229 1.42 3.70 -21.21
N LYS A 230 1.81 2.49 -21.63
CA LYS A 230 3.17 1.95 -21.40
C LYS A 230 4.25 2.90 -21.91
N ASP A 231 4.05 3.47 -23.10
CA ASP A 231 4.97 4.43 -23.72
C ASP A 231 5.16 5.69 -22.87
N TYR A 232 4.10 6.12 -22.17
CA TYR A 232 4.20 7.27 -21.26
C TYR A 232 5.10 6.94 -20.06
N TYR A 233 5.04 5.71 -19.53
CA TYR A 233 5.94 5.32 -18.45
C TYR A 233 7.40 5.30 -18.91
N GLU A 234 7.71 4.76 -20.09
CA GLU A 234 9.09 4.76 -20.60
C GLU A 234 9.59 6.20 -20.81
N PHE A 235 8.76 7.08 -21.39
CA PHE A 235 9.08 8.51 -21.49
C PHE A 235 9.33 9.15 -20.11
N PHE A 236 8.41 8.93 -19.16
CA PHE A 236 8.53 9.46 -17.80
C PHE A 236 9.79 8.96 -17.09
N LYS A 237 10.12 7.69 -17.27
CA LYS A 237 11.29 7.03 -16.68
C LYS A 237 12.59 7.66 -17.17
N GLU A 238 12.75 7.83 -18.48
CA GLU A 238 13.94 8.46 -19.04
C GLU A 238 14.06 9.92 -18.57
N LEU A 239 12.96 10.68 -18.58
CA LEU A 239 12.95 12.06 -18.09
C LEU A 239 13.33 12.16 -16.60
N ALA A 240 12.74 11.32 -15.75
CA ALA A 240 13.03 11.30 -14.32
C ALA A 240 14.49 10.91 -14.06
N LYS A 241 15.00 9.90 -14.77
CA LYS A 241 16.38 9.44 -14.67
C LYS A 241 17.38 10.52 -15.06
N ASP A 242 17.14 11.19 -16.18
CA ASP A 242 18.01 12.27 -16.67
C ASP A 242 18.06 13.44 -15.68
N GLU A 243 16.91 13.90 -15.18
CA GLU A 243 16.87 15.00 -14.21
C GLU A 243 17.49 14.62 -12.87
N VAL A 244 17.28 13.39 -12.37
CA VAL A 244 17.95 12.91 -11.15
C VAL A 244 19.46 12.89 -11.33
N HIS A 245 19.98 12.34 -12.43
CA HIS A 245 21.43 12.28 -12.67
C HIS A 245 22.07 13.66 -12.81
N LYS A 246 21.43 14.54 -13.57
CA LYS A 246 21.86 15.93 -13.77
C LYS A 246 21.97 16.67 -12.45
N LEU A 247 20.92 16.61 -11.62
CA LEU A 247 20.89 17.31 -10.34
C LEU A 247 21.79 16.65 -9.28
N ALA A 248 21.85 15.32 -9.24
CA ALA A 248 22.74 14.60 -8.34
C ALA A 248 24.22 14.93 -8.61
N LYS A 249 24.60 15.10 -9.88
CA LYS A 249 25.94 15.55 -10.27
C LYS A 249 26.17 17.01 -9.86
N ALA A 250 25.21 17.90 -10.12
CA ALA A 250 25.31 19.31 -9.76
C ALA A 250 25.48 19.52 -8.24
N TYR A 251 24.79 18.71 -7.44
CA TYR A 251 24.88 18.73 -5.98
C TYR A 251 26.02 17.89 -5.40
N LYS A 252 26.83 17.22 -6.25
CA LYS A 252 27.91 16.33 -5.83
C LYS A 252 27.45 15.20 -4.88
N ILE A 253 26.22 14.73 -5.05
CA ILE A 253 25.61 13.67 -4.23
C ILE A 253 26.03 12.28 -4.74
N LEU A 254 26.15 12.14 -6.07
CA LEU A 254 26.66 10.94 -6.73
C LEU A 254 27.98 11.28 -7.42
N THR A 255 29.08 10.69 -6.93
CA THR A 255 30.34 10.58 -7.67
C THR A 255 30.26 9.33 -8.54
N PHE A 256 30.05 9.52 -9.83
CA PHE A 256 30.28 8.49 -10.84
C PHE A 256 31.78 8.40 -11.15
#